data_AF-A0A1V1P9G3-F1
#
_entry.id   AF-A0A1V1P9G3-F1
#
_cell.length_a   1.000
_cell.length_b   1.000
_cell.length_c   1.000
_cell.angle_alpha   90.00
_cell.angle_beta   90.00
_cell.angle_gamma   90.00
#
_symmetry.space_group_name_H-M   'P 1'
#
loop_
_entity.id
_entity.type
_entity.pdbx_description
1 polymer ?
#
loop_
_entity_poly.entity_id
_entity_poly.type
_entity_poly.pdbx_seq_one_letter_code
_entity_poly.pdbx_strand_id
1 'polypeptide(L)'
;MALDFDGSNDYIDLGKYSGSDPMGLTTSIFTISFWIKPDLSGNSYQRIIDKGLSGLNHYTLYLHTNGLLTFVANSTDVSTINDPLEAGVWQHVAFMSDGISYTCYINGSSANMSNSAVTLPTNAEGTISIGRSSITSNRLFNGQLDEFQIWNRALSPSEVRQNMCQKISPYENGLILYYRFDRQSGTTVTDLTGQGYRGTLTNMSDSDWLTSGAPIGDVAVYDYDGSSPNDFTVSLSHSNGDRLTAIGDGGYYSGIHMYLVNESPGNTTPPASFQSMDTSHYFGVFPVGSSTTYSMTYYYGNNTYTNENEVLMAFRENAADTDWNSLLSILDTQRKELICPYVSIHEAYPASEFIFGTEAINLMTDDLVAFYPFNGNANDETGNGNNGDIFGARLVALLPIEMV
;
A
#
# COMPACT_ATOMS: atom_id res chain seq x y z
N MET A 1 -8.85 6.75 -0.24
CA MET A 1 -8.62 8.02 0.50
C MET A 1 -8.47 7.66 1.98
N ALA A 2 -7.88 8.50 2.82
CA ALA A 2 -7.70 8.23 4.25
C ALA A 2 -8.28 9.37 5.10
N LEU A 3 -8.47 9.10 6.40
CA LEU A 3 -8.94 10.09 7.36
C LEU A 3 -7.83 10.46 8.34
N ASP A 4 -7.54 11.75 8.46
CA ASP A 4 -6.51 12.35 9.33
C ASP A 4 -7.08 12.74 10.68
N PHE A 5 -6.35 12.49 11.77
CA PHE A 5 -6.72 12.85 13.14
C PHE A 5 -5.62 13.71 13.74
N ASP A 6 -5.94 14.91 14.20
CA ASP A 6 -4.97 15.93 14.62
C ASP A 6 -4.35 15.75 16.03
N GLY A 7 -4.73 14.69 16.76
CA GLY A 7 -4.28 14.45 18.14
C GLY A 7 -4.79 15.43 19.19
N SER A 8 -5.64 16.39 18.82
CA SER A 8 -6.06 17.51 19.67
C SER A 8 -7.53 17.47 20.04
N ASN A 9 -8.42 17.18 19.09
CA ASN A 9 -9.85 17.01 19.38
C ASN A 9 -10.65 16.19 18.36
N ASP A 10 -10.00 15.66 17.32
CA ASP A 10 -10.65 14.88 16.26
C ASP A 10 -11.02 13.46 16.69
N TYR A 11 -12.21 13.03 16.31
CA TYR A 11 -12.66 11.64 16.48
C TYR A 11 -13.94 11.35 15.68
N ILE A 12 -14.21 10.06 15.51
CA ILE A 12 -15.48 9.55 14.98
C ILE A 12 -16.35 9.10 16.16
N ASP A 13 -17.54 9.69 16.29
CA ASP A 13 -18.58 9.25 17.23
C ASP A 13 -19.55 8.30 16.54
N LEU A 14 -19.66 7.06 17.04
CA LEU A 14 -20.65 6.10 16.55
C LEU A 14 -21.92 6.11 17.42
N GLY A 15 -21.91 6.81 18.55
CA GLY A 15 -23.01 6.86 19.51
C GLY A 15 -22.97 5.72 20.53
N LYS A 16 -24.10 5.50 21.19
CA LYS A 16 -24.23 4.56 22.32
C LYS A 16 -24.89 3.25 21.88
N TYR A 17 -24.27 2.13 22.22
CA TYR A 17 -24.79 0.79 21.90
C TYR A 17 -24.85 -0.09 23.15
N SER A 18 -25.87 -0.96 23.19
CA SER A 18 -25.99 -2.02 24.19
C SER A 18 -24.84 -3.03 24.07
N GLY A 19 -24.52 -3.77 25.13
CA GLY A 19 -23.52 -4.84 25.00
C GLY A 19 -24.02 -6.11 24.31
N SER A 20 -25.33 -6.23 24.05
CA SER A 20 -25.86 -7.28 23.16
C SER A 20 -25.70 -6.94 21.67
N ASP A 21 -25.31 -5.71 21.35
CA ASP A 21 -24.97 -5.32 19.99
C ASP A 21 -23.69 -6.07 19.54
N PRO A 22 -23.57 -6.48 18.26
CA PRO A 22 -22.35 -7.09 17.73
C PRO A 22 -21.08 -6.26 17.99
N MET A 23 -21.18 -4.92 17.97
CA MET A 23 -20.09 -4.02 18.32
C MET A 23 -19.70 -4.06 19.82
N GLY A 24 -20.45 -4.78 20.65
CA GLY A 24 -20.07 -5.06 22.03
C GLY A 24 -18.94 -6.07 22.17
N LEU A 25 -18.67 -6.88 21.13
CA LEU A 25 -17.62 -7.92 21.10
C LEU A 25 -17.70 -8.94 22.26
N THR A 26 -18.91 -9.16 22.79
CA THR A 26 -19.15 -9.92 24.03
C THR A 26 -18.97 -11.43 23.91
N THR A 27 -18.67 -11.95 22.72
CA THR A 27 -18.29 -13.36 22.50
C THR A 27 -16.79 -13.61 22.70
N SER A 28 -15.97 -12.55 22.87
CA SER A 28 -14.50 -12.60 22.81
C SER A 28 -13.92 -13.11 21.48
N ILE A 29 -14.73 -13.32 20.45
CA ILE A 29 -14.24 -13.72 19.14
C ILE A 29 -14.44 -12.54 18.19
N PHE A 30 -13.34 -11.96 17.74
CA PHE A 30 -13.38 -10.78 16.87
C PHE A 30 -12.05 -10.53 16.15
N THR A 31 -12.10 -9.68 15.13
CA THR A 31 -10.92 -9.05 14.51
C THR A 31 -11.19 -7.56 14.35
N ILE A 32 -10.24 -6.70 14.70
CA ILE A 32 -10.23 -5.27 14.36
C ILE A 32 -9.06 -5.07 13.39
N SER A 33 -9.35 -4.69 12.15
CA SER A 33 -8.38 -4.57 11.06
C SER A 33 -8.39 -3.17 10.50
N PHE A 34 -7.23 -2.57 10.23
CA PHE A 34 -7.13 -1.23 9.66
C PHE A 34 -5.71 -0.97 9.14
N TRP A 35 -5.60 -0.07 8.18
CA TRP A 35 -4.34 0.62 7.89
C TRP A 35 -4.19 1.81 8.83
N ILE A 36 -2.97 2.04 9.30
CA ILE A 36 -2.61 3.15 10.18
C ILE A 36 -1.29 3.77 9.74
N LYS A 37 -1.21 5.11 9.77
CA LYS A 37 0.02 5.88 9.64
C LYS A 37 0.12 6.81 10.85
N PRO A 38 0.70 6.34 11.97
CA PRO A 38 0.67 7.08 13.22
C PRO A 38 1.77 8.14 13.28
N ASP A 39 1.52 9.26 13.96
CA ASP A 39 2.57 10.24 14.24
C ASP A 39 3.48 9.83 15.42
N LEU A 40 2.96 8.96 16.30
CA LEU A 40 3.59 8.54 17.57
C LEU A 40 3.98 9.70 18.50
N SER A 41 3.26 10.81 18.41
CA SER A 41 3.42 12.00 19.26
C SER A 41 2.17 12.24 20.13
N GLY A 42 2.24 13.15 21.11
CA GLY A 42 1.10 13.46 21.98
C GLY A 42 0.96 12.51 23.19
N ASN A 43 -0.26 12.04 23.48
CA ASN A 43 -0.54 11.20 24.64
C ASN A 43 -0.02 9.77 24.44
N SER A 44 0.47 9.09 25.48
CA SER A 44 0.92 7.69 25.37
C SER A 44 -0.20 6.64 25.33
N TYR A 45 -1.47 7.03 25.36
CA TYR A 45 -2.62 6.11 25.39
C TYR A 45 -3.63 6.46 24.29
N GLN A 46 -3.15 6.66 23.07
CA GLN A 46 -3.92 7.13 21.92
C GLN A 46 -4.96 6.12 21.48
N ARG A 47 -6.24 6.49 21.50
CA ARG A 47 -7.31 5.52 21.27
C ARG A 47 -7.55 5.30 19.78
N ILE A 48 -7.38 4.07 19.33
CA ILE A 48 -7.77 3.67 17.99
C ILE A 48 -9.28 3.41 17.99
N ILE A 49 -9.75 2.54 18.89
CA ILE A 49 -11.17 2.33 19.16
C ILE A 49 -11.40 2.19 20.67
N ASP A 50 -12.50 2.74 21.15
CA ASP A 50 -12.89 2.71 22.56
C ASP A 50 -14.41 2.50 22.62
N LYS A 51 -14.85 1.52 23.40
CA LYS A 51 -16.24 1.38 23.83
C LYS A 51 -16.28 1.45 25.34
N GLY A 52 -16.89 2.49 25.90
CA GLY A 52 -16.93 2.65 27.35
C GLY A 52 -18.01 3.60 27.84
N LEU A 53 -18.21 3.58 29.16
CA LEU A 53 -18.98 4.56 29.91
C LEU A 53 -18.29 4.76 31.27
N SER A 54 -18.22 6.00 31.74
CA SER A 54 -17.56 6.32 33.00
C SER A 54 -18.14 5.50 34.17
N GLY A 55 -17.27 4.91 34.99
CA GLY A 55 -17.66 4.05 36.12
C GLY A 55 -18.15 2.66 35.75
N LEU A 56 -18.17 2.31 34.46
CA LEU A 56 -18.48 0.97 33.96
C LEU A 56 -17.27 0.35 33.26
N ASN A 57 -17.42 -0.93 32.96
CA ASN A 57 -16.52 -1.69 32.12
C ASN A 57 -16.39 -1.11 30.70
N HIS A 58 -15.27 -1.38 30.04
CA HIS A 58 -14.97 -0.93 28.68
C HIS A 58 -14.14 -1.96 27.91
N TYR A 59 -14.08 -1.81 26.58
CA TYR A 59 -12.96 -2.34 25.81
C TYR A 59 -12.29 -1.21 25.02
N THR A 60 -11.01 -1.35 24.74
CA THR A 60 -10.29 -0.41 23.88
C THR A 60 -9.08 -1.05 23.23
N LEU A 61 -8.80 -0.68 22.00
CA LEU A 61 -7.49 -0.82 21.39
C LEU A 61 -6.84 0.56 21.33
N TYR A 62 -5.62 0.67 21.84
CA TYR A 62 -4.90 1.93 21.85
C TYR A 62 -3.42 1.75 21.49
N LEU A 63 -2.84 2.83 20.99
CA LEU A 63 -1.46 2.93 20.54
C LEU A 63 -0.67 3.77 21.56
N HIS A 64 0.51 3.28 21.91
CA HIS A 64 1.49 4.04 22.68
C HIS A 64 2.41 4.83 21.75
N THR A 65 3.00 5.91 22.26
CA THR A 65 4.00 6.72 21.52
C THR A 65 5.30 5.96 21.21
N ASN A 66 5.49 4.74 21.75
CA ASN A 66 6.59 3.85 21.37
C ASN A 66 6.22 2.87 20.24
N GLY A 67 5.04 3.02 19.63
CA GLY A 67 4.56 2.18 18.52
C GLY A 67 3.88 0.89 18.95
N LEU A 68 3.87 0.53 20.24
CA LEU A 68 3.22 -0.70 20.71
C LEU A 68 1.69 -0.51 20.86
N LEU A 69 0.94 -1.57 20.54
CA LEU A 69 -0.51 -1.61 20.67
C LEU A 69 -0.88 -2.33 21.96
N THR A 70 -1.90 -1.83 22.65
CA THR A 70 -2.51 -2.52 23.80
C THR A 70 -4.01 -2.62 23.60
N PHE A 71 -4.54 -3.85 23.73
CA PHE A 71 -5.97 -4.08 23.87
C PHE A 71 -6.31 -4.28 25.35
N VAL A 72 -7.39 -3.66 25.79
CA VAL A 72 -7.95 -3.83 27.13
C VAL A 72 -9.38 -4.29 27.01
N ALA A 73 -9.73 -5.34 27.75
CA ALA A 73 -11.11 -5.71 28.04
C ALA A 73 -11.27 -5.79 29.57
N ASN A 74 -12.13 -4.93 30.12
CA ASN A 74 -12.32 -4.78 31.57
C ASN A 74 -10.99 -4.49 32.31
N SER A 75 -10.54 -5.43 33.15
CA SER A 75 -9.34 -5.32 33.98
C SER A 75 -8.12 -6.03 33.40
N THR A 76 -8.21 -6.52 32.16
CA THR A 76 -7.12 -7.27 31.52
C THR A 76 -6.63 -6.50 30.31
N ASP A 77 -5.32 -6.33 30.24
CA ASP A 77 -4.61 -5.80 29.11
C ASP A 77 -3.75 -6.88 28.43
N VAL A 78 -3.51 -6.67 27.16
CA VAL A 78 -2.57 -7.45 26.34
C VAL A 78 -1.92 -6.50 25.34
N SER A 79 -0.61 -6.59 25.19
CA SER A 79 0.15 -5.69 24.33
C SER A 79 1.01 -6.43 23.33
N THR A 80 1.32 -5.78 22.21
CA THR A 80 2.52 -6.14 21.43
C THR A 80 3.77 -5.79 22.24
N ILE A 81 4.88 -6.52 22.08
CA ILE A 81 6.07 -6.34 22.95
C ILE A 81 7.35 -5.87 22.24
N ASN A 82 7.63 -6.30 21.00
CA ASN A 82 8.88 -5.98 20.29
C ASN A 82 8.67 -5.63 18.82
N ASP A 83 7.42 -5.39 18.42
CA ASP A 83 7.03 -5.13 17.05
C ASP A 83 6.31 -3.78 17.01
N PRO A 84 7.03 -2.65 17.25
CA PRO A 84 6.42 -1.33 17.25
C PRO A 84 6.03 -0.91 15.84
N LEU A 85 4.91 -0.21 15.73
CA LEU A 85 4.61 0.59 14.56
C LEU A 85 5.63 1.74 14.42
N GLU A 86 5.84 2.16 13.19
CA GLU A 86 6.77 3.21 12.80
C GLU A 86 6.01 4.52 12.56
N ALA A 87 6.60 5.64 13.00
CA ALA A 87 5.98 6.95 12.81
C ALA A 87 5.99 7.34 11.33
N GLY A 88 4.86 7.86 10.82
CA GLY A 88 4.76 8.39 9.47
C GLY A 88 4.83 7.35 8.36
N VAL A 89 4.67 6.05 8.67
CA VAL A 89 4.67 4.96 7.68
C VAL A 89 3.32 4.24 7.72
N TRP A 90 2.72 3.97 6.56
CA TRP A 90 1.51 3.15 6.46
C TRP A 90 1.83 1.70 6.82
N GLN A 91 1.12 1.17 7.82
CA GLN A 91 1.21 -0.22 8.24
C GLN A 91 -0.19 -0.79 8.45
N HIS A 92 -0.39 -2.06 8.09
CA HIS A 92 -1.64 -2.75 8.33
C HIS A 92 -1.60 -3.45 9.68
N VAL A 93 -2.66 -3.32 10.46
CA VAL A 93 -2.85 -3.98 11.75
C VAL A 93 -4.10 -4.85 11.68
N ALA A 94 -3.99 -6.10 12.09
CA ALA A 94 -5.13 -6.96 12.40
C ALA A 94 -4.99 -7.52 13.83
N PHE A 95 -5.72 -6.93 14.77
CA PHE A 95 -5.79 -7.38 16.15
C PHE A 95 -7.00 -8.28 16.35
N MET A 96 -6.81 -9.49 16.87
CA MET A 96 -7.86 -10.50 16.95
C MET A 96 -7.87 -11.26 18.25
N SER A 97 -9.03 -11.84 18.56
CA SER A 97 -9.18 -12.88 19.56
C SER A 97 -10.02 -14.03 19.00
N ASP A 98 -9.60 -15.25 19.31
CA ASP A 98 -10.34 -16.49 18.99
C ASP A 98 -11.15 -17.00 20.20
N GLY A 99 -11.27 -16.19 21.26
CA GLY A 99 -11.90 -16.55 22.53
C GLY A 99 -10.98 -17.30 23.51
N ILE A 100 -9.78 -17.70 23.08
CA ILE A 100 -8.78 -18.42 23.89
C ILE A 100 -7.52 -17.58 24.06
N SER A 101 -7.06 -16.95 22.98
CA SER A 101 -5.85 -16.15 22.89
C SER A 101 -6.09 -14.85 22.12
N TYR A 102 -5.15 -13.92 22.25
CA TYR A 102 -5.07 -12.73 21.42
C TYR A 102 -3.92 -12.88 20.44
N THR A 103 -4.12 -12.41 19.21
CA THR A 103 -3.08 -12.36 18.18
C THR A 103 -3.12 -11.01 17.50
N CYS A 104 -1.96 -10.50 17.08
CA CYS A 104 -1.86 -9.30 16.28
C CYS A 104 -0.99 -9.60 15.06
N TYR A 105 -1.42 -9.17 13.89
CA TYR A 105 -0.59 -9.16 12.68
C TYR A 105 -0.27 -7.72 12.30
N ILE A 106 1.00 -7.45 12.04
CA ILE A 106 1.48 -6.18 11.48
C ILE A 106 2.01 -6.50 10.08
N ASN A 107 1.46 -5.85 9.06
CA ASN A 107 1.76 -6.12 7.65
C ASN A 107 1.66 -7.61 7.29
N GLY A 108 0.68 -8.32 7.86
CA GLY A 108 0.45 -9.75 7.64
C GLY A 108 1.45 -10.72 8.31
N SER A 109 2.42 -10.19 9.06
CA SER A 109 3.36 -10.96 9.90
C SER A 109 2.87 -10.98 11.35
N SER A 110 2.99 -12.13 12.03
CA SER A 110 2.56 -12.26 13.43
C SER A 110 3.47 -11.42 14.33
N ALA A 111 2.87 -10.52 15.11
CA ALA A 111 3.57 -9.79 16.17
C ALA A 111 3.68 -10.64 17.44
N ASN A 112 4.69 -10.34 18.26
CA ASN A 112 4.85 -10.94 19.57
C ASN A 112 3.90 -10.29 20.57
N MET A 113 3.16 -11.12 21.31
CA MET A 113 2.18 -10.69 22.30
C MET A 113 2.68 -10.93 23.72
N SER A 114 2.30 -10.06 24.65
CA SER A 114 2.40 -10.35 26.08
C SER A 114 1.44 -11.49 26.45
N ASN A 115 1.82 -12.35 27.39
CA ASN A 115 0.93 -13.40 27.89
C ASN A 115 -0.16 -12.80 28.77
N SER A 116 -1.43 -12.97 28.37
CA SER A 116 -2.59 -12.57 29.15
C SER A 116 -3.77 -13.50 28.83
N ALA A 117 -4.59 -13.81 29.82
CA ALA A 117 -5.81 -14.58 29.58
C ALA A 117 -6.82 -13.72 28.82
N VAL A 118 -7.55 -14.31 27.87
CA VAL A 118 -8.65 -13.61 27.22
C VAL A 118 -9.78 -13.37 28.23
N THR A 119 -10.28 -12.15 28.25
CA THR A 119 -11.46 -11.77 29.02
C THR A 119 -12.51 -11.20 28.09
N LEU A 120 -13.77 -11.53 28.38
CA LEU A 120 -14.92 -11.06 27.63
C LEU A 120 -15.07 -9.55 27.79
N PRO A 121 -15.13 -8.79 26.68
CA PRO A 121 -15.67 -7.45 26.73
C PRO A 121 -17.02 -7.43 27.45
N THR A 122 -17.27 -6.38 28.21
CA THR A 122 -18.50 -6.26 28.99
C THR A 122 -19.76 -6.25 28.12
N ASN A 123 -20.85 -6.81 28.66
CA ASN A 123 -22.17 -6.67 28.08
C ASN A 123 -22.90 -5.37 28.48
N ALA A 124 -22.20 -4.44 29.13
CA ALA A 124 -22.72 -3.13 29.47
C ALA A 124 -22.92 -2.24 28.24
N GLU A 125 -23.91 -1.35 28.32
CA GLU A 125 -24.09 -0.28 27.35
C GLU A 125 -22.93 0.74 27.43
N GLY A 126 -22.48 1.24 26.29
CA GLY A 126 -21.39 2.23 26.24
C GLY A 126 -21.34 3.00 24.92
N THR A 127 -20.65 4.14 24.94
CA THR A 127 -20.38 4.94 23.74
C THR A 127 -19.21 4.33 22.99
N ILE A 128 -19.30 4.26 21.66
CA ILE A 128 -18.24 3.80 20.78
C ILE A 128 -17.64 4.99 20.04
N SER A 129 -16.33 5.13 20.10
CA SER A 129 -15.59 6.13 19.35
C SER A 129 -14.32 5.56 18.72
N ILE A 130 -13.94 6.11 17.57
CA ILE A 130 -12.65 5.88 16.91
C ILE A 130 -11.82 7.17 17.04
N GLY A 131 -10.55 7.06 17.41
CA GLY A 131 -9.65 8.21 17.57
C GLY A 131 -9.67 8.88 18.95
N ARG A 132 -10.54 8.44 19.87
CA ARG A 132 -10.72 9.07 21.20
C ARG A 132 -11.18 8.08 22.27
N SER A 133 -10.86 8.37 23.53
CA SER A 133 -11.52 7.69 24.66
C SER A 133 -12.91 8.24 24.94
N SER A 134 -13.86 7.33 25.13
CA SER A 134 -15.22 7.67 25.57
C SER A 134 -15.27 8.24 27.00
N ILE A 135 -14.20 8.05 27.80
CA ILE A 135 -14.15 8.41 29.23
C ILE A 135 -13.13 9.52 29.52
N THR A 136 -11.94 9.46 28.91
CA THR A 136 -10.83 10.39 29.20
C THR A 136 -10.53 11.29 28.01
N SER A 137 -10.81 12.59 28.11
CA SER A 137 -10.80 13.51 26.96
C SER A 137 -9.44 13.75 26.31
N ASN A 138 -8.30 13.48 26.97
CA ASN A 138 -6.97 13.76 26.45
C ASN A 138 -6.26 12.55 25.79
N ARG A 139 -7.00 11.45 25.56
CA ARG A 139 -6.49 10.22 24.93
C ARG A 139 -6.94 10.16 23.48
N LEU A 140 -6.37 11.06 22.68
CA LEU A 140 -6.69 11.27 21.27
C LEU A 140 -5.63 10.62 20.39
N PHE A 141 -6.04 10.15 19.23
CA PHE A 141 -5.16 9.61 18.20
C PHE A 141 -4.62 10.74 17.34
N ASN A 142 -3.31 10.67 17.06
CA ASN A 142 -2.64 11.54 16.11
C ASN A 142 -2.06 10.70 14.95
N GLY A 143 -2.56 10.95 13.74
CA GLY A 143 -2.17 10.25 12.52
C GLY A 143 -3.36 9.87 11.65
N GLN A 144 -3.13 8.98 10.69
CA GLN A 144 -4.13 8.64 9.65
C GLN A 144 -4.62 7.20 9.80
N LEU A 145 -5.88 6.97 9.46
CA LEU A 145 -6.49 5.64 9.34
C LEU A 145 -7.07 5.43 7.94
N ASP A 146 -7.02 4.18 7.49
CA ASP A 146 -7.67 3.70 6.26
C ASP A 146 -8.24 2.29 6.47
N GLU A 147 -9.24 1.89 5.67
CA GLU A 147 -9.80 0.52 5.62
C GLU A 147 -10.18 -0.05 7.00
N PHE A 148 -10.88 0.72 7.85
CA PHE A 148 -11.23 0.32 9.20
C PHE A 148 -12.36 -0.72 9.22
N GLN A 149 -12.06 -1.91 9.73
CA GLN A 149 -12.93 -3.09 9.71
C GLN A 149 -13.07 -3.71 11.11
N ILE A 150 -14.27 -4.21 11.42
CA ILE A 150 -14.52 -5.03 12.60
C ILE A 150 -15.25 -6.29 12.18
N TRP A 151 -14.77 -7.44 12.67
CA TRP A 151 -15.30 -8.77 12.39
C TRP A 151 -15.74 -9.45 13.68
N ASN A 152 -16.79 -10.28 13.62
CA ASN A 152 -17.24 -11.13 14.74
C ASN A 152 -16.58 -12.51 14.77
N ARG A 153 -15.45 -12.64 14.06
CA ARG A 153 -14.66 -13.86 13.95
C ARG A 153 -13.17 -13.50 13.94
N ALA A 154 -12.33 -14.45 14.34
CA ALA A 154 -10.90 -14.38 14.08
C ALA A 154 -10.65 -14.64 12.59
N LEU A 155 -9.89 -13.75 11.94
CA LEU A 155 -9.41 -13.99 10.58
C LEU A 155 -8.22 -14.94 10.62
N SER A 156 -8.10 -15.82 9.62
CA SER A 156 -6.90 -16.63 9.44
C SER A 156 -5.72 -15.78 8.95
N PRO A 157 -4.47 -16.25 9.08
CA PRO A 157 -3.30 -15.54 8.54
C PRO A 157 -3.41 -15.26 7.03
N SER A 158 -3.97 -16.20 6.27
CA SER A 158 -4.17 -16.02 4.82
C SER A 158 -5.26 -14.99 4.53
N GLU A 159 -6.34 -14.95 5.31
CA GLU A 159 -7.37 -13.91 5.15
C GLU A 159 -6.82 -12.52 5.46
N VAL A 160 -6.00 -12.37 6.52
CA VAL A 160 -5.34 -11.09 6.84
C VAL A 160 -4.48 -10.62 5.67
N ARG A 161 -3.62 -11.50 5.14
CA ARG A 161 -2.71 -11.17 4.03
C ARG A 161 -3.49 -10.86 2.75
N GLN A 162 -4.52 -11.65 2.44
CA GLN A 162 -5.35 -11.44 1.26
C GLN A 162 -6.09 -10.10 1.33
N ASN A 163 -6.61 -9.74 2.50
CA ASN A 163 -7.50 -8.59 2.65
C ASN A 163 -6.75 -7.26 2.81
N MET A 164 -5.51 -7.24 3.28
CA MET A 164 -4.87 -5.97 3.61
C MET A 164 -4.54 -5.09 2.39
N CYS A 165 -4.18 -5.67 1.24
CA CYS A 165 -3.81 -4.89 0.06
C CYS A 165 -4.91 -4.78 -1.00
N GLN A 166 -6.17 -5.11 -0.66
CA GLN A 166 -7.29 -4.98 -1.59
C GLN A 166 -8.56 -4.48 -0.92
N LYS A 167 -9.38 -3.76 -1.69
CA LYS A 167 -10.76 -3.42 -1.31
C LYS A 167 -11.58 -4.71 -1.23
N ILE A 168 -12.15 -5.01 -0.06
CA ILE A 168 -12.95 -6.24 0.13
C ILE A 168 -14.44 -6.00 -0.17
N SER A 169 -15.18 -7.09 -0.37
CA SER A 169 -16.64 -7.04 -0.41
C SER A 169 -17.19 -6.57 0.95
N PRO A 170 -18.17 -5.66 1.00
CA PRO A 170 -18.79 -5.28 2.26
C PRO A 170 -19.72 -6.35 2.83
N TYR A 171 -19.96 -7.44 2.08
CA TYR A 171 -20.87 -8.53 2.45
C TYR A 171 -20.13 -9.81 2.88
N GLU A 172 -18.86 -9.68 3.27
CA GLU A 172 -18.07 -10.80 3.78
C GLU A 172 -18.68 -11.39 5.06
N ASN A 173 -18.62 -12.71 5.18
CA ASN A 173 -19.20 -13.39 6.33
C ASN A 173 -18.49 -12.96 7.63
N GLY A 174 -19.29 -12.45 8.57
CA GLY A 174 -18.80 -12.00 9.88
C GLY A 174 -18.25 -10.58 9.92
N LEU A 175 -18.27 -9.82 8.82
CA LEU A 175 -17.94 -8.40 8.82
C LEU A 175 -19.08 -7.60 9.47
N ILE A 176 -18.78 -6.89 10.56
CA ILE A 176 -19.73 -6.08 11.34
C ILE A 176 -19.72 -4.63 10.88
N LEU A 177 -18.53 -4.08 10.63
CA LEU A 177 -18.31 -2.68 10.30
C LEU A 177 -17.23 -2.58 9.23
N TYR A 178 -17.43 -1.71 8.25
CA TYR A 178 -16.41 -1.38 7.27
C TYR A 178 -16.46 0.09 6.84
N TYR A 179 -15.41 0.84 7.20
CA TYR A 179 -15.16 2.20 6.75
C TYR A 179 -13.90 2.26 5.86
N ARG A 180 -14.09 2.47 4.55
CA ARG A 180 -12.98 2.66 3.60
C ARG A 180 -12.38 4.07 3.56
N PHE A 181 -13.02 5.02 4.25
CA PHE A 181 -12.68 6.44 4.15
C PHE A 181 -12.51 7.03 2.73
N ASP A 182 -13.13 6.43 1.70
CA ASP A 182 -13.09 6.85 0.28
C ASP A 182 -13.93 8.10 -0.07
N ARG A 183 -14.02 9.08 0.83
CA ARG A 183 -14.67 10.36 0.54
C ARG A 183 -13.64 11.47 0.44
N GLN A 184 -14.02 12.54 -0.26
CA GLN A 184 -13.23 13.77 -0.38
C GLN A 184 -13.76 14.90 0.51
N SER A 185 -14.91 14.69 1.16
CA SER A 185 -15.58 15.70 1.98
C SER A 185 -16.70 15.11 2.84
N GLY A 186 -17.16 15.92 3.79
CA GLY A 186 -18.35 15.69 4.60
C GLY A 186 -18.03 15.31 6.05
N THR A 187 -19.08 15.30 6.87
CA THR A 187 -18.97 15.19 8.33
C THR A 187 -19.35 13.81 8.87
N THR A 188 -19.45 12.80 8.01
CA THR A 188 -19.83 11.44 8.44
C THR A 188 -19.16 10.37 7.60
N VAL A 189 -18.84 9.25 8.25
CA VAL A 189 -18.36 8.02 7.60
C VAL A 189 -19.50 7.01 7.49
N THR A 190 -19.61 6.38 6.32
CA THR A 190 -20.67 5.42 6.02
C THR A 190 -20.15 4.02 6.20
N ASP A 191 -20.87 3.22 7.00
CA ASP A 191 -20.67 1.78 7.09
C ASP A 191 -21.16 1.11 5.80
N LEU A 192 -20.25 0.43 5.12
CA LEU A 192 -20.54 -0.23 3.84
C LEU A 192 -21.26 -1.57 4.01
N THR A 193 -21.22 -2.18 5.19
CA THR A 193 -21.84 -3.49 5.45
C THR A 193 -23.37 -3.45 5.42
N GLY A 194 -23.95 -2.25 5.53
CA GLY A 194 -25.39 -2.06 5.60
C GLY A 194 -25.98 -2.31 6.99
N GLN A 195 -25.16 -2.55 8.02
CA GLN A 195 -25.61 -2.74 9.41
C GLN A 195 -26.02 -1.42 10.09
N GLY A 196 -25.66 -0.29 9.50
CA GLY A 196 -26.16 1.03 9.90
C GLY A 196 -25.31 1.70 10.98
N TYR A 197 -24.10 1.20 11.23
CA TYR A 197 -23.13 1.84 12.13
C TYR A 197 -22.53 3.07 11.45
N ARG A 198 -23.30 4.15 11.25
CA ARG A 198 -22.79 5.40 10.68
C ARG A 198 -22.01 6.18 11.73
N GLY A 199 -20.80 6.62 11.40
CA GLY A 199 -19.98 7.46 12.25
C GLY A 199 -20.14 8.95 11.94
N THR A 200 -20.14 9.78 12.98
CA THR A 200 -20.13 11.25 12.88
C THR A 200 -18.74 11.77 13.18
N LEU A 201 -18.16 12.51 12.24
CA LEU A 201 -16.88 13.17 12.43
C LEU A 201 -17.08 14.38 13.34
N THR A 202 -16.25 14.51 14.38
CA THR A 202 -16.33 15.60 15.35
C THR A 202 -15.07 16.42 15.35
N ASN A 203 -15.21 17.74 15.21
CA ASN A 203 -14.16 18.75 15.04
C ASN A 203 -13.35 18.68 13.74
N MET A 204 -13.76 17.79 12.82
CA MET A 204 -13.12 17.59 11.54
C MET A 204 -13.80 18.40 10.42
N SER A 205 -13.05 18.67 9.36
CA SER A 205 -13.46 19.39 8.16
C SER A 205 -13.05 18.64 6.88
N ASP A 206 -13.30 19.23 5.71
CA ASP A 206 -12.92 18.63 4.43
C ASP A 206 -11.38 18.51 4.28
N SER A 207 -10.58 19.26 5.05
CA SER A 207 -9.12 19.15 5.07
C SER A 207 -8.61 17.81 5.58
N ASP A 208 -9.42 17.10 6.37
CA ASP A 208 -8.98 15.89 7.08
C ASP A 208 -9.21 14.64 6.23
N TRP A 209 -9.83 14.79 5.06
CA TRP A 209 -9.90 13.78 4.01
C TRP A 209 -8.69 13.90 3.10
N LEU A 210 -7.74 12.97 3.24
CA LEU A 210 -6.48 12.99 2.50
C LEU A 210 -6.43 11.88 1.47
N THR A 211 -5.64 12.06 0.40
CA THR A 211 -5.30 10.96 -0.49
C THR A 211 -4.53 9.91 0.32
N SER A 212 -4.99 8.66 0.28
CA SER A 212 -4.32 7.58 1.00
C SER A 212 -3.06 7.16 0.25
N GLY A 213 -2.01 6.88 1.00
CA GLY A 213 -0.80 6.22 0.50
C GLY A 213 -0.71 4.76 0.92
N ALA A 214 -1.77 4.21 1.54
CA ALA A 214 -1.80 2.80 1.91
C ALA A 214 -1.83 1.91 0.64
N PRO A 215 -1.12 0.77 0.62
CA PRO A 215 -1.00 -0.08 -0.55
C PRO A 215 -2.27 -0.90 -0.77
N ILE A 216 -3.28 -0.29 -1.38
CA ILE A 216 -4.62 -0.86 -1.57
C ILE A 216 -4.99 -0.85 -3.05
N GLY A 217 -5.25 -2.03 -3.62
CA GLY A 217 -5.80 -2.19 -4.96
C GLY A 217 -7.24 -2.66 -4.99
N ASP A 218 -7.73 -2.92 -6.20
CA ASP A 218 -9.00 -3.64 -6.38
C ASP A 218 -8.79 -5.17 -6.32
N VAL A 219 -7.58 -5.63 -6.64
CA VAL A 219 -7.15 -7.03 -6.53
C VAL A 219 -5.72 -7.05 -6.00
N ALA A 220 -5.41 -8.02 -5.14
CA ALA A 220 -4.04 -8.24 -4.65
C ALA A 220 -3.66 -9.72 -4.60
N VAL A 221 -2.36 -9.97 -4.71
CA VAL A 221 -1.69 -11.26 -4.51
C VAL A 221 -0.52 -11.08 -3.55
N TYR A 222 -0.11 -12.15 -2.89
CA TYR A 222 0.95 -12.12 -1.91
C TYR A 222 1.77 -13.41 -1.90
N ASP A 223 2.96 -13.32 -1.32
CA ASP A 223 3.81 -14.46 -1.02
C ASP A 223 4.53 -14.24 0.32
N TYR A 224 4.49 -15.25 1.19
CA TYR A 224 5.16 -15.29 2.50
C TYR A 224 5.94 -16.60 2.69
N ASP A 225 6.05 -17.42 1.65
CA ASP A 225 6.62 -18.75 1.72
C ASP A 225 8.07 -18.71 1.20
N GLY A 226 8.99 -18.26 2.06
CA GLY A 226 10.39 -18.10 1.68
C GLY A 226 11.34 -17.91 2.86
N SER A 227 12.63 -18.02 2.56
CA SER A 227 13.73 -17.84 3.53
C SER A 227 14.83 -16.92 3.02
N SER A 228 14.93 -16.76 1.70
CA SER A 228 15.86 -15.88 0.99
C SER A 228 15.07 -14.89 0.13
N PRO A 229 15.60 -13.69 -0.18
CA PRO A 229 14.88 -12.68 -0.97
C PRO A 229 14.26 -13.21 -2.27
N ASN A 230 15.01 -14.01 -3.03
CA ASN A 230 14.55 -14.57 -4.31
C ASN A 230 13.47 -15.65 -4.19
N ASP A 231 13.16 -16.13 -2.98
CA ASP A 231 12.05 -17.07 -2.75
C ASP A 231 10.70 -16.34 -2.88
N PHE A 232 10.67 -15.03 -2.58
CA PHE A 232 9.47 -14.22 -2.55
C PHE A 232 9.14 -13.67 -3.93
N THR A 233 8.03 -14.14 -4.51
CA THR A 233 7.61 -13.75 -5.86
C THR A 233 6.11 -13.54 -5.96
N VAL A 234 5.72 -12.45 -6.61
CA VAL A 234 4.32 -12.12 -6.89
C VAL A 234 4.15 -11.74 -8.35
N SER A 235 3.05 -12.17 -8.95
CA SER A 235 2.71 -11.85 -10.33
C SER A 235 1.21 -11.61 -10.47
N LEU A 236 0.83 -10.49 -11.06
CA LEU A 236 -0.56 -10.08 -11.21
C LEU A 236 -0.80 -9.59 -12.64
N SER A 237 -1.93 -10.01 -13.22
CA SER A 237 -2.33 -9.65 -14.58
C SER A 237 -3.53 -8.73 -14.60
N HIS A 238 -3.50 -7.73 -15.47
CA HIS A 238 -4.67 -6.94 -15.82
C HIS A 238 -5.47 -7.61 -16.95
N SER A 239 -6.74 -7.23 -17.09
CA SER A 239 -7.68 -7.81 -18.04
C SER A 239 -7.32 -7.58 -19.51
N ASN A 240 -6.51 -6.56 -19.82
CA ASN A 240 -5.97 -6.31 -21.16
C ASN A 240 -4.81 -7.26 -21.54
N GLY A 241 -4.32 -8.07 -20.60
CA GLY A 241 -3.25 -9.02 -20.81
C GLY A 241 -1.86 -8.54 -20.36
N ASP A 242 -1.75 -7.33 -19.81
CA ASP A 242 -0.55 -6.85 -19.13
C ASP A 242 -0.31 -7.64 -17.85
N ARG A 243 0.96 -7.77 -17.47
CA ARG A 243 1.34 -8.47 -16.25
C ARG A 243 2.59 -7.87 -15.64
N LEU A 244 2.55 -7.56 -14.36
CA LEU A 244 3.74 -7.26 -13.57
C LEU A 244 4.12 -8.49 -12.74
N THR A 245 5.42 -8.78 -12.70
CA THR A 245 6.02 -9.74 -11.78
C THR A 245 7.07 -9.02 -10.95
N ALA A 246 7.09 -9.23 -9.64
CA ALA A 246 8.11 -8.73 -8.73
C ALA A 246 8.74 -9.87 -7.95
N ILE A 247 10.07 -9.85 -7.83
CA ILE A 247 10.87 -10.87 -7.14
C ILE A 247 11.82 -10.15 -6.19
N GLY A 248 11.84 -10.54 -4.91
CA GLY A 248 12.79 -9.98 -3.96
C GLY A 248 14.24 -10.24 -4.38
N ASP A 249 15.12 -9.25 -4.25
CA ASP A 249 16.53 -9.37 -4.65
C ASP A 249 17.55 -8.88 -3.59
N GLY A 250 17.07 -8.32 -2.48
CA GLY A 250 17.92 -7.89 -1.36
C GLY A 250 17.13 -7.50 -0.10
N GLY A 251 17.81 -7.46 1.04
CA GLY A 251 17.19 -7.17 2.35
C GLY A 251 16.65 -8.41 3.08
N TYR A 252 15.85 -8.17 4.12
CA TYR A 252 15.17 -9.23 4.87
C TYR A 252 13.67 -9.20 4.58
N TYR A 253 13.13 -10.33 4.16
CA TYR A 253 11.72 -10.50 3.81
C TYR A 253 11.00 -11.35 4.85
N SER A 254 9.77 -10.93 5.16
CA SER A 254 8.74 -11.79 5.74
C SER A 254 7.65 -12.11 4.72
N GLY A 255 7.46 -11.25 3.71
CA GLY A 255 6.55 -11.47 2.60
C GLY A 255 6.63 -10.35 1.57
N ILE A 256 5.87 -10.48 0.49
CA ILE A 256 5.71 -9.47 -0.56
C ILE A 256 4.27 -9.47 -1.06
N HIS A 257 3.72 -8.30 -1.35
CA HIS A 257 2.41 -8.11 -1.96
C HIS A 257 2.54 -7.41 -3.29
N MET A 258 1.60 -7.70 -4.18
CA MET A 258 1.33 -6.88 -5.35
C MET A 258 -0.16 -6.60 -5.43
N TYR A 259 -0.53 -5.36 -5.68
CA TYR A 259 -1.90 -4.94 -5.90
C TYR A 259 -2.06 -4.27 -7.26
N LEU A 260 -3.27 -4.35 -7.81
CA LEU A 260 -3.65 -3.76 -9.09
C LEU A 260 -4.83 -2.82 -8.85
N VAL A 261 -4.71 -1.60 -9.34
CA VAL A 261 -5.78 -0.61 -9.37
C VAL A 261 -6.29 -0.51 -10.80
N ASN A 262 -7.59 -0.79 -11.01
CA ASN A 262 -8.24 -0.83 -12.32
C ASN A 262 -8.94 0.50 -12.63
N GLU A 263 -8.26 1.60 -12.35
CA GLU A 263 -8.72 2.95 -12.66
C GLU A 263 -7.53 3.87 -12.95
N SER A 264 -7.83 5.04 -13.51
CA SER A 264 -6.83 6.08 -13.75
C SER A 264 -6.20 6.53 -12.43
N PRO A 265 -4.88 6.78 -12.37
CA PRO A 265 -4.29 7.43 -11.20
C PRO A 265 -4.89 8.83 -11.01
N GLY A 266 -4.90 9.31 -9.76
CA GLY A 266 -5.46 10.62 -9.41
C GLY A 266 -4.75 11.80 -10.09
N ASN A 267 -3.48 11.63 -10.47
CA ASN A 267 -2.76 12.52 -11.38
C ASN A 267 -2.32 11.74 -12.62
N THR A 268 -2.71 12.24 -13.79
CA THR A 268 -2.36 11.66 -15.10
C THR A 268 -1.30 12.49 -15.84
N THR A 269 -0.62 13.41 -15.15
CA THR A 269 0.48 14.17 -15.74
C THR A 269 1.66 13.22 -15.94
N PRO A 270 2.07 12.95 -17.20
CA PRO A 270 3.15 12.02 -17.47
C PRO A 270 4.51 12.64 -17.07
N PRO A 271 5.52 11.83 -16.71
CA PRO A 271 6.90 12.30 -16.56
C PRO A 271 7.38 12.99 -17.84
N ALA A 272 8.35 13.90 -17.74
CA ALA A 272 8.81 14.68 -18.89
C ALA A 272 9.35 13.85 -20.08
N SER A 273 9.83 12.62 -19.83
CA SER A 273 10.29 11.71 -20.89
C SER A 273 9.17 10.94 -21.58
N PHE A 274 7.92 11.04 -21.11
CA PHE A 274 6.78 10.28 -21.61
C PHE A 274 5.94 11.14 -22.57
N GLN A 275 5.54 10.56 -23.71
CA GLN A 275 4.49 11.09 -24.56
C GLN A 275 3.11 10.80 -23.99
N SER A 276 2.93 9.58 -23.49
CA SER A 276 1.67 9.10 -22.95
C SER A 276 1.92 8.17 -21.77
N MET A 277 0.94 8.06 -20.89
CA MET A 277 0.96 7.20 -19.72
C MET A 277 -0.36 6.46 -19.67
N ASP A 278 -0.36 5.23 -19.15
CA ASP A 278 -1.59 4.48 -18.95
C ASP A 278 -2.56 5.27 -18.06
N THR A 279 -3.85 5.11 -18.34
CA THR A 279 -4.96 5.77 -17.64
C THR A 279 -6.06 4.77 -17.26
N SER A 280 -5.83 3.48 -17.50
CA SER A 280 -6.75 2.39 -17.22
C SER A 280 -6.37 1.63 -15.96
N HIS A 281 -5.08 1.52 -15.65
CA HIS A 281 -4.62 0.78 -14.49
C HIS A 281 -3.19 1.16 -14.09
N TYR A 282 -2.81 0.79 -12.87
CA TYR A 282 -1.44 0.79 -12.39
C TYR A 282 -1.26 -0.32 -11.35
N PHE A 283 0.00 -0.75 -11.17
CA PHE A 283 0.35 -1.78 -10.20
C PHE A 283 1.04 -1.16 -9.00
N GLY A 284 0.94 -1.79 -7.85
CA GLY A 284 1.82 -1.48 -6.72
C GLY A 284 2.41 -2.73 -6.08
N VAL A 285 3.58 -2.57 -5.48
CA VAL A 285 4.35 -3.62 -4.82
C VAL A 285 4.63 -3.19 -3.39
N PHE A 286 4.26 -4.02 -2.44
CA PHE A 286 4.46 -3.78 -1.01
C PHE A 286 5.26 -4.93 -0.39
N PRO A 287 6.60 -4.83 -0.36
CA PRO A 287 7.44 -5.78 0.35
C PRO A 287 7.30 -5.61 1.86
N VAL A 288 7.29 -6.72 2.58
CA VAL A 288 7.17 -6.78 4.05
C VAL A 288 8.49 -7.27 4.62
N GLY A 289 9.15 -6.42 5.40
CA GLY A 289 10.43 -6.74 6.00
C GLY A 289 11.26 -5.48 6.25
N SER A 290 12.59 -5.61 6.19
CA SER A 290 13.52 -4.50 6.46
C SER A 290 14.56 -4.37 5.36
N SER A 291 14.79 -3.14 4.88
CA SER A 291 15.75 -2.81 3.81
C SER A 291 15.52 -3.66 2.55
N THR A 292 14.26 -3.94 2.24
CA THR A 292 13.88 -4.79 1.10
C THR A 292 14.13 -4.09 -0.23
N THR A 293 14.69 -4.84 -1.18
CA THR A 293 14.80 -4.46 -2.59
C THR A 293 14.27 -5.60 -3.46
N TYR A 294 13.70 -5.27 -4.61
CA TYR A 294 13.13 -6.22 -5.55
C TYR A 294 13.39 -5.82 -6.99
N SER A 295 13.38 -6.82 -7.88
CA SER A 295 13.42 -6.64 -9.32
C SER A 295 12.04 -6.88 -9.91
N MET A 296 11.68 -6.13 -10.94
CA MET A 296 10.40 -6.26 -11.63
C MET A 296 10.55 -6.62 -13.09
N THR A 297 9.53 -7.28 -13.62
CA THR A 297 9.33 -7.51 -15.05
C THR A 297 7.90 -7.18 -15.42
N TYR A 298 7.70 -6.21 -16.31
CA TYR A 298 6.41 -5.86 -16.86
C TYR A 298 6.28 -6.41 -18.28
N TYR A 299 5.32 -7.30 -18.48
CA TYR A 299 5.01 -7.89 -19.78
C TYR A 299 3.87 -7.11 -20.44
N TYR A 300 4.14 -6.54 -21.62
CA TYR A 300 3.20 -5.72 -22.40
C TYR A 300 2.70 -6.43 -23.67
N GLY A 301 3.01 -7.72 -23.83
CA GLY A 301 3.00 -8.36 -25.14
C GLY A 301 1.65 -8.64 -25.78
N ASN A 302 0.57 -8.47 -25.02
CA ASN A 302 -0.82 -8.65 -25.48
C ASN A 302 -1.48 -7.33 -25.94
N ASN A 303 -0.81 -6.19 -25.73
CA ASN A 303 -1.29 -4.91 -26.20
C ASN A 303 -0.87 -4.65 -27.66
N THR A 304 -1.73 -3.98 -28.41
CA THR A 304 -1.46 -3.59 -29.81
C THR A 304 -0.72 -2.26 -29.86
N TYR A 305 0.53 -2.23 -29.36
CA TYR A 305 1.41 -1.07 -29.55
C TYR A 305 2.10 -1.14 -30.90
N THR A 306 2.04 -0.05 -31.67
CA THR A 306 2.61 0.00 -33.03
C THR A 306 4.12 0.24 -33.05
N ASN A 307 4.69 0.78 -31.96
CA ASN A 307 6.12 0.99 -31.82
C ASN A 307 6.63 0.46 -30.47
N GLU A 308 7.19 -0.75 -30.47
CA GLU A 308 7.67 -1.42 -29.27
C GLU A 308 8.99 -0.83 -28.72
N ASN A 309 9.65 0.07 -29.46
CA ASN A 309 10.86 0.78 -28.99
C ASN A 309 10.54 2.02 -28.15
N GLU A 310 9.26 2.37 -28.02
CA GLU A 310 8.81 3.57 -27.33
C GLU A 310 8.22 3.26 -25.96
N VAL A 311 8.41 2.07 -25.38
CA VAL A 311 7.71 1.70 -24.13
C VAL A 311 8.56 1.98 -22.90
N LEU A 312 7.94 2.51 -21.84
CA LEU A 312 8.59 2.90 -20.58
C LEU A 312 7.78 2.48 -19.36
N MET A 313 8.45 2.53 -18.20
CA MET A 313 7.85 2.41 -16.89
C MET A 313 8.08 3.69 -16.08
N ALA A 314 7.04 4.20 -15.45
CA ALA A 314 7.13 5.27 -14.46
C ALA A 314 6.81 4.72 -13.08
N PHE A 315 7.28 5.42 -12.05
CA PHE A 315 7.03 5.07 -10.66
C PHE A 315 6.68 6.28 -9.81
N ARG A 316 6.10 6.03 -8.65
CA ARG A 316 5.94 6.98 -7.55
C ARG A 316 6.02 6.28 -6.21
N GLU A 317 6.13 7.06 -5.13
CA GLU A 317 6.22 6.48 -3.79
C GLU A 317 4.95 5.74 -3.39
N ASN A 318 3.78 6.33 -3.62
CA ASN A 318 2.45 5.76 -3.36
C ASN A 318 1.38 6.70 -3.94
N ALA A 319 0.10 6.36 -3.79
CA ALA A 319 -0.99 7.16 -4.34
C ALA A 319 -1.11 8.60 -3.78
N ALA A 320 -0.55 8.91 -2.62
CA ALA A 320 -0.50 10.28 -2.08
C ALA A 320 0.61 11.13 -2.71
N ASP A 321 1.61 10.51 -3.34
CA ASP A 321 2.55 11.19 -4.22
C ASP A 321 1.90 11.43 -5.58
N THR A 322 1.82 12.69 -6.00
CA THR A 322 1.18 13.05 -7.26
C THR A 322 2.12 12.93 -8.44
N ASP A 323 3.43 12.90 -8.20
CA ASP A 323 4.42 13.09 -9.26
C ASP A 323 4.98 11.74 -9.72
N TRP A 324 4.71 11.41 -10.98
CA TRP A 324 5.30 10.24 -11.63
C TRP A 324 6.71 10.56 -12.11
N ASN A 325 7.63 9.65 -11.83
CA ASN A 325 9.04 9.74 -12.21
C ASN A 325 9.40 8.60 -13.17
N SER A 326 10.28 8.85 -14.14
CA SER A 326 10.73 7.82 -15.06
C SER A 326 11.57 6.76 -14.34
N LEU A 327 11.25 5.49 -14.53
CA LEU A 327 12.01 4.36 -13.98
C LEU A 327 13.04 3.89 -14.99
N LEU A 328 14.26 3.59 -14.53
CA LEU A 328 15.26 2.96 -15.38
C LEU A 328 14.82 1.53 -15.70
N SER A 329 14.57 1.26 -16.98
CA SER A 329 14.12 -0.04 -17.48
C SER A 329 15.00 -0.56 -18.61
N ILE A 330 15.15 -1.88 -18.68
CA ILE A 330 15.79 -2.60 -19.78
C ILE A 330 14.68 -3.21 -20.64
N LEU A 331 14.63 -2.82 -21.91
CA LEU A 331 13.64 -3.31 -22.88
C LEU A 331 14.11 -4.60 -23.56
N ASP A 332 13.28 -5.65 -23.50
CA ASP A 332 13.41 -6.88 -24.29
C ASP A 332 12.23 -6.99 -25.26
N THR A 333 12.44 -6.57 -26.51
CA THR A 333 11.40 -6.60 -27.55
C THR A 333 11.07 -8.00 -28.05
N GLN A 334 11.96 -9.00 -27.85
CA GLN A 334 11.66 -10.38 -28.24
C GLN A 334 10.67 -11.03 -27.27
N ARG A 335 10.83 -10.76 -25.97
CA ARG A 335 9.93 -11.24 -24.92
C ARG A 335 8.76 -10.31 -24.66
N LYS A 336 8.82 -9.07 -25.15
CA LYS A 336 7.88 -7.98 -24.88
C LYS A 336 7.82 -7.64 -23.39
N GLU A 337 8.99 -7.42 -22.81
CA GLU A 337 9.20 -7.20 -21.38
C GLU A 337 10.00 -5.92 -21.12
N LEU A 338 9.61 -5.20 -20.05
CA LEU A 338 10.40 -4.14 -19.41
C LEU A 338 10.92 -4.66 -18.07
N ILE A 339 12.25 -4.72 -17.92
CA ILE A 339 12.91 -5.23 -16.72
C ILE A 339 13.45 -4.05 -15.90
N CYS A 340 13.05 -3.97 -14.64
CA CYS A 340 13.41 -2.88 -13.73
C CYS A 340 14.11 -3.47 -12.49
N PRO A 341 15.46 -3.50 -12.45
CA PRO A 341 16.20 -4.11 -11.35
C PRO A 341 16.38 -3.17 -10.15
N TYR A 342 16.58 -3.73 -8.95
CA TYR A 342 17.00 -3.01 -7.73
C TYR A 342 16.05 -1.88 -7.27
N VAL A 343 14.75 -2.12 -7.33
CA VAL A 343 13.72 -1.21 -6.85
C VAL A 343 13.62 -1.29 -5.33
N SER A 344 13.46 -0.15 -4.65
CA SER A 344 13.38 -0.05 -3.19
C SER A 344 12.23 0.84 -2.77
N ILE A 345 11.62 0.53 -1.62
CA ILE A 345 10.61 1.39 -0.97
C ILE A 345 11.15 2.15 0.25
N HIS A 346 12.44 2.00 0.57
CA HIS A 346 13.02 2.50 1.83
C HIS A 346 14.12 3.56 1.64
N GLU A 347 14.76 3.64 0.47
CA GLU A 347 15.96 4.46 0.28
C GLU A 347 15.91 5.33 -0.97
N ALA A 348 16.43 6.56 -0.84
CA ALA A 348 16.71 7.58 -1.87
C ALA A 348 15.56 8.02 -2.80
N TYR A 349 14.85 7.08 -3.42
CA TYR A 349 13.66 7.25 -4.26
C TYR A 349 12.74 6.05 -4.02
N PRO A 350 11.91 6.09 -2.97
CA PRO A 350 10.99 4.99 -2.68
C PRO A 350 10.01 4.84 -3.84
N ALA A 351 9.91 3.63 -4.37
CA ALA A 351 9.07 3.28 -5.51
C ALA A 351 8.19 2.10 -5.12
N SER A 352 6.89 2.34 -4.99
CA SER A 352 5.93 1.28 -4.67
C SER A 352 4.81 1.16 -5.69
N GLU A 353 4.55 2.18 -6.50
CA GLU A 353 3.56 2.12 -7.57
C GLU A 353 4.18 2.37 -8.93
N PHE A 354 3.69 1.67 -9.94
CA PHE A 354 4.26 1.57 -11.27
C PHE A 354 3.19 1.68 -12.35
N ILE A 355 3.48 2.47 -13.37
CA ILE A 355 2.57 2.69 -14.47
C ILE A 355 3.31 2.67 -15.81
N PHE A 356 2.72 1.97 -16.76
CA PHE A 356 3.23 1.88 -18.11
C PHE A 356 3.04 3.21 -18.85
N GLY A 357 3.91 3.47 -19.82
CA GLY A 357 3.71 4.56 -20.75
C GLY A 357 4.57 4.45 -22.00
N THR A 358 4.57 5.51 -22.80
CA THR A 358 5.36 5.57 -24.02
C THR A 358 6.25 6.81 -24.08
N GLU A 359 7.39 6.71 -24.77
CA GLU A 359 8.27 7.84 -25.10
C GLU A 359 7.69 8.70 -26.21
N ALA A 360 8.06 9.98 -26.19
CA ALA A 360 7.88 10.86 -27.34
C ALA A 360 9.08 10.71 -28.26
N ILE A 361 8.90 10.10 -29.43
CA ILE A 361 9.88 10.28 -30.51
C ILE A 361 9.71 11.70 -31.04
N ASN A 362 10.52 12.62 -30.51
CA ASN A 362 10.84 13.92 -31.12
C ASN A 362 12.13 13.82 -31.95
N LEU A 363 12.28 12.74 -32.72
CA LEU A 363 13.21 12.75 -33.83
C LEU A 363 12.37 12.66 -35.09
N MET A 364 11.98 13.81 -35.64
CA MET A 364 11.75 13.86 -37.07
C MET A 364 13.06 13.42 -37.73
N THR A 365 13.00 12.79 -38.90
CA THR A 365 14.21 12.48 -39.70
C THR A 365 15.09 13.72 -39.94
N ASP A 366 14.53 14.91 -39.76
CA ASP A 366 15.19 16.20 -39.90
C ASP A 366 15.96 16.64 -38.63
N ASP A 367 15.73 16.01 -37.47
CA ASP A 367 16.43 16.33 -36.20
C ASP A 367 17.77 15.57 -36.06
N LEU A 368 17.94 14.48 -36.82
CA LEU A 368 19.15 13.67 -36.80
C LEU A 368 20.25 14.34 -37.64
N VAL A 369 21.08 15.15 -36.99
CA VAL A 369 22.12 15.95 -37.68
C VAL A 369 23.24 15.08 -38.28
N ALA A 370 23.67 14.02 -37.60
CA ALA A 370 24.67 13.09 -38.11
C ALA A 370 24.61 11.71 -37.42
N PHE A 371 24.94 10.65 -38.14
CA PHE A 371 24.98 9.26 -37.64
C PHE A 371 26.23 8.58 -38.18
N TYR A 372 27.13 8.18 -37.28
CA TYR A 372 28.40 7.55 -37.61
C TYR A 372 28.39 6.09 -37.13
N PRO A 373 28.20 5.12 -38.03
CA PRO A 373 28.14 3.70 -37.66
C PRO A 373 29.51 3.12 -37.28
N PHE A 374 30.60 3.86 -37.51
CA PHE A 374 31.99 3.45 -37.30
C PHE A 374 32.35 2.09 -37.92
N ASN A 375 31.71 1.75 -39.05
CA ASN A 375 31.87 0.50 -39.81
C ASN A 375 33.12 0.51 -40.71
N GLY A 376 34.24 1.04 -40.21
CA GLY A 376 35.50 1.21 -40.96
C GLY A 376 35.69 2.57 -41.63
N ASN A 377 34.73 3.49 -41.48
CA ASN A 377 34.85 4.89 -41.87
C ASN A 377 34.12 5.78 -40.84
N ALA A 378 34.28 7.11 -40.98
CA ALA A 378 33.54 8.11 -40.20
C ALA A 378 32.54 8.87 -41.09
N ASN A 379 31.92 8.17 -42.04
CA ASN A 379 30.91 8.76 -42.90
C ASN A 379 29.61 8.94 -42.12
N ASP A 380 28.96 10.05 -42.38
CA ASP A 380 27.62 10.35 -41.90
C ASP A 380 26.59 9.63 -42.78
N GLU A 381 25.90 8.65 -42.21
CA GLU A 381 24.88 7.87 -42.91
C GLU A 381 23.47 8.51 -42.86
N THR A 382 23.31 9.68 -42.24
CA THR A 382 22.05 10.44 -42.32
C THR A 382 21.81 11.06 -43.69
N GLY A 383 22.86 11.22 -44.49
CA GLY A 383 22.82 11.92 -45.77
C GLY A 383 22.97 13.45 -45.66
N ASN A 384 23.18 14.00 -44.45
CA ASN A 384 23.40 15.43 -44.23
C ASN A 384 24.82 15.90 -44.55
N GLY A 385 25.71 14.98 -44.92
CA GLY A 385 27.05 15.30 -45.41
C GLY A 385 28.02 15.70 -44.31
N ASN A 386 27.69 15.44 -43.04
CA ASN A 386 28.54 15.73 -41.90
C ASN A 386 29.62 14.65 -41.72
N ASN A 387 30.37 14.31 -42.77
CA ASN A 387 31.41 13.28 -42.67
C ASN A 387 32.54 13.73 -41.74
N GLY A 388 33.00 12.84 -40.86
CA GLY A 388 34.11 13.08 -39.95
C GLY A 388 35.47 12.77 -40.60
N ASP A 389 36.49 13.55 -40.22
CA ASP A 389 37.89 13.25 -40.55
C ASP A 389 38.52 12.37 -39.46
N ILE A 390 39.29 11.36 -39.87
CA ILE A 390 39.91 10.41 -38.94
C ILE A 390 41.37 10.82 -38.68
N PHE A 391 41.70 11.16 -37.43
CA PHE A 391 43.08 11.43 -37.00
C PHE A 391 43.53 10.44 -35.93
N GLY A 392 44.44 9.53 -36.29
CA GLY A 392 45.10 8.60 -35.35
C GLY A 392 44.24 7.46 -34.79
N ALA A 393 42.93 7.45 -35.06
CA ALA A 393 42.02 6.37 -34.68
C ALA A 393 41.94 5.29 -35.77
N ARG A 394 41.80 4.01 -35.37
CA ARG A 394 41.52 2.90 -36.29
C ARG A 394 40.06 2.49 -36.13
N LEU A 395 39.23 2.79 -37.13
CA LEU A 395 37.85 2.33 -37.20
C LEU A 395 37.81 0.95 -37.84
N VAL A 396 37.11 0.00 -37.19
CA VAL A 396 37.08 -1.40 -37.63
C VAL A 396 35.62 -1.80 -37.77
N ALA A 397 35.23 -2.27 -38.96
CA ALA A 397 33.94 -2.90 -39.15
C ALA A 397 33.86 -4.18 -38.31
N LEU A 398 32.80 -4.35 -37.53
CA LEU A 398 32.44 -5.66 -37.00
C LEU A 398 32.05 -6.52 -38.20
N LEU A 399 32.80 -7.60 -38.44
CA LEU A 399 32.39 -8.61 -39.42
C LEU A 399 31.05 -9.20 -39.00
N PRO A 400 30.11 -9.45 -39.94
CA PRO A 400 28.89 -10.15 -39.60
C PRO A 400 29.25 -11.51 -39.00
N ILE A 401 28.62 -11.84 -37.87
CA ILE A 401 28.67 -13.20 -37.32
C ILE A 401 27.98 -14.10 -38.35
N GLU A 402 28.74 -14.83 -39.15
CA GLU A 402 28.20 -15.97 -39.89
C GLU A 402 27.78 -17.01 -38.85
N MET A 403 26.47 -17.14 -38.62
CA MET A 403 25.92 -18.31 -37.94
C MET A 403 26.13 -19.51 -38.86
N VAL A 404 27.02 -20.43 -38.45
CA VAL A 404 27.16 -21.78 -39.01
C VAL A 404 26.27 -22.73 -38.22
#